data_AF-A0A512PIH8-F1
#
_entry.id   AF-A0A512PIH8-F1
#
_cell.length_a   1.000
_cell.length_b   1.000
_cell.length_c   1.000
_cell.angle_alpha   90.00
_cell.angle_beta   90.00
_cell.angle_gamma   90.00
#
_symmetry.space_group_name_H-M   'P 1'
#
loop_
_entity.id
_entity.type
_entity.pdbx_description
1 polymer ?
#
loop_
_entity_poly.entity_id
_entity_poly.type
_entity_poly.pdbx_seq_one_letter_code
_entity_poly.pdbx_strand_id
1 'polypeptide(L)'
;MTTEDLDESARRQGNLRYLLNLWDPIGVADLVQDEYDCLLAPLWRRLSSGSSRADISEYLWYELEEHFGLDPAAHGVDAFANRLVALAGAWDGMTRER
;
A
#
# COMPACT_ATOMS: atom_id res chain seq x y z
N MET A 1 -18.37 -10.45 11.85
CA MET A 1 -17.83 -9.15 11.44
C MET A 1 -18.81 -8.11 11.90
N THR A 2 -18.43 -7.31 12.88
CA THR A 2 -19.25 -6.23 13.46
C THR A 2 -19.18 -4.99 12.56
N THR A 3 -20.05 -4.00 12.78
CA THR A 3 -19.94 -2.69 12.10
C THR A 3 -18.61 -2.01 12.40
N GLU A 4 -18.09 -2.18 13.62
CA GLU A 4 -16.79 -1.64 14.03
C GLU A 4 -15.63 -2.28 13.25
N ASP A 5 -15.66 -3.59 13.02
CA ASP A 5 -14.66 -4.30 12.20
C ASP A 5 -14.65 -3.78 10.74
N LEU A 6 -15.84 -3.47 10.20
CA LEU A 6 -16.00 -2.93 8.85
C LEU A 6 -15.44 -1.51 8.74
N ASP A 7 -15.73 -0.65 9.72
CA ASP A 7 -15.25 0.73 9.77
C ASP A 7 -13.72 0.77 9.91
N GLU A 8 -13.14 -0.12 10.71
CA GLU A 8 -11.69 -0.21 10.84
C GLU A 8 -11.01 -0.68 9.55
N SER A 9 -11.56 -1.70 8.89
CA SER A 9 -11.07 -2.17 7.58
C SER A 9 -11.15 -1.06 6.52
N ALA A 10 -12.25 -0.33 6.46
CA ALA A 10 -12.43 0.81 5.57
C ALA A 10 -11.41 1.92 5.86
N ARG A 11 -11.15 2.24 7.13
CA ARG A 11 -10.12 3.21 7.53
C ARG A 11 -8.72 2.79 7.08
N ARG A 12 -8.37 1.51 7.28
CA ARG A 12 -7.06 0.97 6.89
C ARG A 12 -6.87 0.98 5.36
N GLN A 13 -7.90 0.62 4.60
CA GLN A 13 -7.87 0.73 3.13
C GLN A 13 -7.77 2.20 2.68
N GLY A 14 -8.46 3.13 3.34
CA GLY A 14 -8.32 4.57 3.09
C GLY A 14 -6.91 5.08 3.33
N ASN A 15 -6.25 4.64 4.42
CA ASN A 15 -4.85 4.99 4.69
C ASN A 15 -3.89 4.42 3.64
N LEU A 16 -4.14 3.20 3.16
CA LEU A 16 -3.34 2.59 2.08
C LEU A 16 -3.48 3.40 0.78
N ARG A 17 -4.71 3.76 0.39
CA ARG A 17 -4.96 4.63 -0.77
C ARG A 17 -4.27 5.98 -0.63
N TYR A 18 -4.36 6.60 0.54
CA TYR A 18 -3.68 7.86 0.81
C TYR A 18 -2.17 7.75 0.60
N LEU A 19 -1.52 6.68 1.08
CA LEU A 19 -0.09 6.49 0.86
C LEU A 19 0.27 6.27 -0.62
N LEU A 20 -0.56 5.59 -1.39
CA LEU A 20 -0.36 5.42 -2.84
C LEU A 20 -0.45 6.77 -3.56
N ASN A 21 -1.47 7.57 -3.26
CA ASN A 21 -1.65 8.91 -3.84
C ASN A 21 -0.56 9.89 -3.38
N LEU A 22 0.09 9.67 -2.25
CA LEU A 22 1.28 10.45 -1.84
C LEU A 22 2.57 10.01 -2.54
N TRP A 23 2.65 8.75 -2.96
CA TRP A 23 3.82 8.24 -3.67
C TRP A 23 3.81 8.67 -5.13
N ASP A 24 2.64 8.60 -5.76
CA ASP A 24 2.29 9.17 -7.06
C ASP A 24 3.37 9.02 -8.15
N PRO A 25 3.82 7.79 -8.48
CA PRO A 25 4.90 7.58 -9.45
C PRO A 25 4.58 8.12 -10.85
N ILE A 26 3.31 8.23 -11.24
CA ILE A 26 2.86 8.77 -12.53
C ILE A 26 2.69 10.30 -12.48
N GLY A 27 2.40 10.87 -11.30
CA GLY A 27 2.19 12.32 -11.13
C GLY A 27 0.76 12.79 -11.42
N VAL A 28 -0.26 11.95 -11.19
CA VAL A 28 -1.67 12.23 -11.53
C VAL A 28 -2.61 12.20 -10.34
N ALA A 29 -2.12 12.00 -9.12
CA ALA A 29 -2.97 11.87 -7.92
C ALA A 29 -3.85 13.11 -7.65
N ASP A 30 -3.40 14.30 -8.06
CA ASP A 30 -4.18 15.55 -7.97
C ASP A 30 -5.31 15.65 -9.01
N LEU A 31 -5.24 14.84 -10.08
CA LEU A 31 -6.23 14.81 -11.17
C LEU A 31 -7.21 13.66 -11.01
N VAL A 32 -6.71 12.49 -10.61
CA VAL A 32 -7.43 11.21 -10.58
C VAL A 32 -7.03 10.47 -9.30
N GLN A 33 -7.95 10.38 -8.34
CA GLN A 33 -7.64 9.80 -7.01
C GLN A 33 -7.69 8.28 -6.96
N ASP A 34 -8.24 7.64 -7.99
CA ASP A 34 -8.41 6.18 -8.10
C ASP A 34 -7.40 5.53 -9.07
N GLU A 35 -6.44 6.30 -9.61
CA GLU A 35 -5.40 5.79 -10.51
C GLU A 35 -4.71 4.53 -9.94
N TYR A 36 -4.37 4.58 -8.65
CA TYR A 36 -3.63 3.51 -7.97
C TYR A 36 -4.55 2.47 -7.30
N ASP A 37 -5.88 2.52 -7.51
CA ASP A 37 -6.82 1.57 -6.90
C ASP A 37 -6.54 0.12 -7.33
N CYS A 38 -5.94 -0.08 -8.50
CA CYS A 38 -5.51 -1.40 -8.99
C CYS A 38 -4.49 -2.08 -8.05
N LEU A 39 -3.67 -1.30 -7.33
CA LEU A 39 -2.67 -1.79 -6.37
C LEU A 39 -3.27 -2.08 -4.99
N LEU A 40 -4.46 -1.55 -4.67
CA LEU A 40 -5.04 -1.66 -3.33
C LEU A 40 -5.28 -3.10 -2.91
N ALA A 41 -6.00 -3.89 -3.72
CA ALA A 41 -6.36 -5.25 -3.35
C ALA A 41 -5.13 -6.20 -3.25
N PRO A 42 -4.16 -6.17 -4.18
CA PRO A 42 -2.94 -6.95 -4.06
C PRO A 42 -2.07 -6.58 -2.84
N LEU A 43 -1.91 -5.27 -2.57
CA LEU A 43 -1.14 -4.78 -1.42
C LEU A 43 -1.86 -5.10 -0.11
N TRP A 44 -3.17 -4.88 -0.04
CA TRP A 44 -3.98 -5.22 1.13
C TRP A 44 -3.79 -6.68 1.53
N ARG A 45 -3.85 -7.60 0.55
CA ARG A 45 -3.67 -9.04 0.79
C ARG A 45 -2.27 -9.34 1.34
N ARG A 46 -1.22 -8.79 0.73
CA ARG A 46 0.18 -9.00 1.12
C ARG A 46 0.46 -8.47 2.52
N LEU A 47 0.05 -7.23 2.79
CA LEU A 47 0.23 -6.59 4.07
C LEU A 47 -0.53 -7.33 5.18
N SER A 48 -1.79 -7.72 4.92
CA SER A 48 -2.59 -8.50 5.89
C SER A 48 -2.06 -9.91 6.11
N SER A 49 -1.27 -10.47 5.18
CA SER A 49 -0.59 -11.76 5.35
C SER A 49 0.81 -11.65 5.98
N GLY A 50 1.26 -10.44 6.33
CA GLY A 50 2.59 -10.24 6.91
C GLY A 50 3.74 -10.37 5.92
N SER A 51 3.53 -10.05 4.63
CA SER A 51 4.62 -10.01 3.64
C SER A 51 5.77 -9.10 4.08
N SER A 52 6.99 -9.51 3.75
CA SER A 52 8.19 -8.76 4.13
C SER A 52 8.33 -7.49 3.30
N ARG A 53 9.17 -6.56 3.77
CA ARG A 53 9.56 -5.36 2.99
C ARG A 53 10.11 -5.73 1.61
N ALA A 54 10.89 -6.81 1.50
CA ALA A 54 11.46 -7.25 0.25
C ALA A 54 10.37 -7.70 -0.73
N ASP A 55 9.41 -8.51 -0.27
CA ASP A 55 8.30 -9.00 -1.11
C ASP A 55 7.41 -7.84 -1.61
N ILE A 56 7.18 -6.83 -0.75
CA ILE A 56 6.44 -5.63 -1.15
C ILE A 56 7.24 -4.80 -2.17
N SER A 57 8.55 -4.66 -1.97
CA SER A 57 9.42 -3.92 -2.89
C SER A 57 9.47 -4.59 -4.27
N GLU A 58 9.66 -5.92 -4.32
CA GLU A 58 9.66 -6.70 -5.55
C GLU A 58 8.33 -6.59 -6.31
N TYR A 59 7.21 -6.67 -5.59
CA TYR A 59 5.88 -6.50 -6.19
C TYR A 59 5.72 -5.11 -6.82
N LEU A 60 6.08 -4.04 -6.09
CA LEU A 60 5.97 -2.67 -6.58
C LEU A 60 6.91 -2.42 -7.76
N TRP A 61 8.12 -2.99 -7.74
CA TRP A 61 9.06 -2.91 -8.84
C TRP A 61 8.46 -3.48 -10.12
N TYR A 62 7.90 -4.69 -10.04
CA TYR A 62 7.25 -5.36 -11.15
C TYR A 62 6.07 -4.55 -11.70
N GLU A 63 5.19 -4.01 -10.84
CA GLU A 63 4.05 -3.21 -11.30
C GLU A 63 4.50 -1.91 -11.98
N LEU A 64 5.51 -1.22 -11.44
CA LEU A 64 6.04 -0.02 -12.09
C LEU A 64 6.58 -0.32 -13.49
N GLU A 65 7.37 -1.38 -13.64
CA GLU A 65 8.00 -1.73 -14.91
C GLU A 65 6.98 -2.28 -15.91
N GLU A 66 6.21 -3.29 -15.51
CA GLU A 66 5.40 -4.09 -16.44
C GLU A 66 3.98 -3.53 -16.65
N HIS A 67 3.40 -2.89 -15.63
CA HIS A 67 2.04 -2.37 -15.71
C HIS A 67 2.03 -0.88 -16.04
N PHE A 68 2.88 -0.08 -15.40
CA PHE A 68 2.93 1.37 -15.64
C PHE A 68 3.98 1.79 -16.68
N GLY A 69 4.92 0.92 -17.06
CA GLY A 69 5.97 1.24 -18.03
C GLY A 69 6.97 2.29 -17.53
N LEU A 70 7.18 2.38 -16.22
CA LEU A 70 8.06 3.32 -15.54
C LEU A 70 9.40 2.66 -15.15
N ASP A 71 10.45 3.45 -14.99
CA ASP A 71 11.73 2.98 -14.43
C ASP A 71 11.63 2.92 -12.90
N PRO A 72 11.54 1.73 -12.28
CA PRO A 72 11.32 1.62 -10.84
C PRO A 72 12.47 2.22 -10.01
N ALA A 73 13.69 2.28 -10.57
CA ALA A 73 14.85 2.87 -9.89
C ALA A 73 14.67 4.37 -9.63
N ALA A 74 13.87 5.06 -10.45
CA ALA A 74 13.60 6.49 -10.32
C ALA A 74 12.55 6.83 -9.24
N HIS A 75 11.81 5.86 -8.73
CA HIS A 75 10.61 6.10 -7.91
C HIS A 75 10.75 5.69 -6.44
N GLY A 76 11.96 5.38 -5.95
CA GLY A 76 12.18 5.16 -4.51
C GLY A 76 11.36 3.99 -3.92
N VAL A 77 11.17 2.92 -4.69
CA VAL A 77 10.33 1.76 -4.37
C VAL A 77 10.61 1.18 -2.98
N ASP A 78 11.88 0.99 -2.62
CA ASP A 78 12.28 0.43 -1.32
C ASP A 78 11.84 1.29 -0.13
N ALA A 79 11.93 2.62 -0.28
CA ALA A 79 11.52 3.56 0.75
C ALA A 79 10.00 3.56 0.90
N PHE A 80 9.26 3.41 -0.20
CA PHE A 80 7.82 3.30 -0.17
C PHE A 80 7.35 1.96 0.43
N ALA A 81 7.96 0.84 0.04
CA ALA A 81 7.72 -0.47 0.63
C ALA A 81 7.92 -0.46 2.16
N ASN A 82 8.94 0.24 2.65
CA ASN A 82 9.16 0.42 4.10
C ASN A 82 8.01 1.15 4.79
N ARG A 83 7.43 2.18 4.15
CA ARG A 83 6.25 2.90 4.69
C ARG A 83 5.01 2.01 4.73
N LEU A 84 4.80 1.17 3.72
CA LEU A 84 3.67 0.24 3.68
C LEU A 84 3.76 -0.83 4.78
N VAL A 85 4.94 -1.39 5.01
CA VAL A 85 5.16 -2.34 6.11
C VAL A 85 4.99 -1.65 7.47
N ALA A 86 5.47 -0.42 7.64
CA ALA A 86 5.24 0.35 8.87
C ALA A 86 3.74 0.63 9.11
N LEU A 87 2.97 0.95 8.05
CA LEU A 87 1.52 1.09 8.13
C LEU A 87 0.86 -0.22 8.59
N ALA A 88 1.27 -1.35 8.04
CA ALA A 88 0.74 -2.66 8.41
C ALA A 88 1.10 -3.06 9.84
N GLY A 89 2.31 -2.75 10.32
CA GLY A 89 2.70 -2.98 11.71
C GLY A 89 1.84 -2.21 12.72
N ALA A 90 1.27 -1.06 12.33
CA ALA A 90 0.31 -0.33 13.14
C ALA A 90 -1.07 -1.02 13.23
N TRP A 91 -1.40 -1.93 12.31
CA TRP A 91 -2.64 -2.73 12.37
C TRP A 91 -2.55 -3.81 13.46
N ASP A 92 -1.36 -4.35 13.69
CA ASP A 92 -1.09 -5.40 14.69
C ASP A 92 -0.84 -4.85 16.10
N GLY A 93 -0.44 -3.58 16.21
CA GLY A 93 -0.13 -2.93 17.49
C GLY A 93 -1.32 -2.73 18.44
N MET A 94 -2.56 -2.80 17.95
CA MET A 94 -3.78 -2.64 18.77
C MET A 94 -4.39 -3.95 19.29
N THR A 95 -3.90 -5.11 18.86
CA THR A 95 -4.42 -6.43 19.28
C THR A 95 -3.55 -7.13 20.33
N ARG A 96 -2.38 -6.57 20.69
CA ARG A 96 -1.43 -7.14 21.68
C ARG A 96 -1.41 -6.46 23.05
N GLU A 97 -2.47 -5.76 23.43
CA GLU A 97 -2.73 -5.36 24.82
C GLU A 97 -4.08 -5.96 25.27
N ARG A 98 -4.05 -7.18 25.80
CA ARG A 98 -5.07 -7.75 26.70
C ARG A 98 -4.41 -8.64 27.74
#